data_AF-E6MUW7-F1
#
_entry.id   AF-E6MUW7-F1
#
_cell.length_a   1.000
_cell.length_b   1.000
_cell.length_c   1.000
_cell.angle_alpha   90.00
_cell.angle_beta   90.00
_cell.angle_gamma   90.00
#
_symmetry.space_group_name_H-M   'P 1'
#
loop_
_entity.id
_entity.type
_entity.pdbx_description
1 polymer ?
#
loop_
_entity_poly.entity_id
_entity_poly.type
_entity_poly.pdbx_seq_one_letter_code
_entity_poly.pdbx_strand_id
1 'polypeptide(L)' 'MVLKQAGLIASTVSNVKVIASGEISKAVALKGIKVTKGARAAIEAVGGKIEM' A
#
# COMPACT_ATOMS: atom_id res chain seq x y z
N MET A 1 10.42 -7.11 -1.15
CA MET A 1 11.28 -5.94 -0.85
C MET A 1 11.00 -4.73 -1.77
N VAL A 2 9.77 -4.51 -2.25
CA VAL A 2 9.47 -3.48 -3.28
C VAL A 2 9.53 -2.05 -2.71
N LEU A 3 8.92 -1.82 -1.55
CA LEU A 3 8.82 -0.47 -0.98
C LEU A 3 10.16 0.08 -0.46
N LYS A 4 11.05 -0.80 0.03
CA LYS A 4 12.42 -0.42 0.44
C LYS A 4 13.29 -0.07 -0.76
N GLN A 5 13.19 -0.84 -1.85
CA GLN A 5 13.92 -0.56 -3.10
C GLN A 5 13.42 0.71 -3.79
N ALA A 6 12.13 1.03 -3.68
CA ALA A 6 11.56 2.26 -4.20
C ALA A 6 11.93 3.51 -3.37
N GLY A 7 12.69 3.37 -2.28
CA GLY A 7 13.07 4.48 -1.40
C GLY A 7 11.91 5.13 -0.64
N LEU A 8 10.72 4.53 -0.69
CA LEU A 8 9.50 5.07 -0.07
C LEU A 8 9.48 4.87 1.45
N ILE A 9 10.26 3.92 1.95
CA ILE A 9 10.43 3.61 3.37
C ILE A 9 11.89 3.31 3.66
N ALA A 10 12.38 3.80 4.81
CA ALA A 10 13.72 3.50 5.28
C ALA A 10 13.88 1.99 5.57
N SER A 11 15.08 1.45 5.31
CA SER A 11 15.38 0.02 5.50
C SER A 11 15.18 -0.48 6.93
N THR A 12 15.23 0.42 7.91
CA THR A 12 15.00 0.19 9.34
C THR A 12 13.52 0.15 9.75
N VAL A 13 12.60 0.51 8.87
CA VAL A 13 11.16 0.52 9.19
C VAL A 13 10.65 -0.91 9.38
N SER A 14 10.07 -1.16 10.55
CA SER A 14 9.47 -2.42 10.97
C SER A 14 7.95 -2.46 10.83
N ASN A 15 7.28 -1.30 10.79
CA ASN A 15 5.83 -1.19 10.62
C ASN A 15 5.49 -0.21 9.50
N VAL A 16 4.66 -0.65 8.56
CA VAL A 16 4.21 0.18 7.43
C VAL A 16 2.68 0.20 7.42
N LYS A 17 2.11 1.38 7.19
CA LYS A 17 0.66 1.58 7.08
C LYS A 17 0.33 2.37 5.82
N VAL A 18 -0.58 1.87 4.99
CA VAL A 18 -1.04 2.56 3.77
C VAL A 18 -2.23 3.44 4.10
N ILE A 19 -2.11 4.72 3.75
CA ILE A 19 -3.14 5.75 3.91
C ILE A 19 -3.69 6.17 2.54
N ALA A 20 -4.95 6.61 2.50
CA ALA A 20 -5.49 7.21 1.29
C ALA A 20 -4.83 8.58 1.13
N SER A 21 -3.91 8.71 0.16
CA SER A 21 -3.28 9.97 -0.19
C SER A 21 -3.42 10.14 -1.69
N GLY A 22 -4.31 11.06 -2.10
CA GLY A 22 -4.65 11.28 -3.49
C GLY A 22 -5.42 10.12 -4.14
N GLU A 23 -5.41 10.11 -5.47
CA GLU A 23 -6.05 9.06 -6.27
C GLU A 23 -5.01 8.03 -6.71
N ILE A 24 -5.37 6.76 -6.59
CA ILE A 24 -4.60 5.66 -7.14
C ILE A 24 -5.22 5.31 -8.49
N SER A 25 -4.42 5.27 -9.55
CA SER A 25 -4.87 4.97 -10.92
C SER A 25 -4.32 3.65 -11.45
N LYS A 26 -3.44 2.98 -10.69
CA LYS A 26 -2.90 1.66 -11.00
C LYS A 26 -3.32 0.63 -9.97
N ALA A 27 -3.80 -0.51 -10.45
CA ALA A 27 -4.00 -1.71 -9.63
C ALA A 27 -2.66 -2.13 -9.01
N VAL A 28 -2.60 -2.14 -7.68
CA VAL A 28 -1.42 -2.60 -6.94
C VAL A 28 -1.78 -3.77 -6.04
N ALA A 29 -0.89 -4.75 -5.98
CA ALA A 29 -0.97 -5.88 -5.06
C ALA A 29 -0.07 -5.59 -3.86
N LEU A 30 -0.69 -5.39 -2.69
CA LEU A 30 0.00 -5.21 -1.41
C LEU A 30 -0.08 -6.53 -0.64
N LYS A 31 1.07 -7.02 -0.14
CA LYS A 31 1.15 -8.22 0.70
C LYS A 31 1.77 -7.87 2.06
N GLY A 32 1.13 -8.22 3.16
CA GLY A 32 1.69 -8.10 4.51
C GLY A 32 1.73 -6.67 5.07
N ILE A 33 0.84 -5.77 4.65
CA ILE A 33 0.87 -4.35 5.03
C ILE A 33 -0.47 -3.92 5.61
N LYS A 34 -0.44 -3.19 6.73
CA LYS A 34 -1.66 -2.64 7.34
C LYS A 34 -2.22 -1.54 6.45
N VAL A 35 -3.49 -1.63 6.10
CA VAL A 35 -4.15 -0.68 5.20
C VAL A 35 -5.24 0.07 5.96
N THR A 36 -5.38 1.37 5.77
CA THR A 36 -6.53 2.13 6.29
C THR A 36 -7.80 1.84 5.50
N LYS A 37 -8.97 2.07 6.11
CA LYS A 37 -10.28 1.89 5.47
C LYS A 37 -10.39 2.64 4.13
N GLY A 38 -9.95 3.90 4.08
CA GLY A 38 -9.97 4.71 2.86
C GLY A 38 -9.01 4.19 1.79
N ALA A 39 -7.81 3.78 2.17
CA ALA A 39 -6.85 3.21 1.22
C ALA A 39 -7.34 1.89 0.65
N ARG A 40 -7.92 1.02 1.47
CA ARG A 40 -8.51 -0.25 1.01
C ARG A 40 -9.58 -0.01 -0.06
N ALA A 41 -10.49 0.94 0.18
CA ALA A 41 -11.52 1.30 -0.79
C ALA A 41 -10.91 1.81 -2.11
N ALA A 42 -9.90 2.67 -2.05
CA ALA A 42 -9.22 3.18 -3.25
C ALA A 42 -8.49 2.06 -4.02
N ILE A 43 -7.82 1.14 -3.30
CA ILE A 43 -7.08 0.02 -3.90
C ILE A 43 -8.06 -0.99 -4.52
N GLU A 44 -9.14 -1.34 -3.83
CA GLU A 44 -10.19 -2.23 -4.35
C GLU A 44 -10.92 -1.60 -5.55
N ALA A 45 -11.16 -0.27 -5.53
CA ALA A 45 -11.81 0.45 -6.64
C ALA A 45 -11.02 0.38 -7.95
N VAL A 46 -9.69 0.29 -7.89
CA VAL A 46 -8.84 0.08 -9.07
C VAL A 46 -8.52 -1.40 -9.34
N GLY A 47 -9.16 -2.34 -8.64
CA GLY A 47 -8.90 -3.78 -8.80
C GLY A 47 -7.57 -4.26 -8.21
N GLY A 48 -6.99 -3.50 -7.28
CA GLY A 48 -5.82 -3.90 -6.52
C GLY A 48 -6.14 -4.97 -5.47
N LYS A 49 -5.15 -5.78 -5.11
CA LYS A 49 -5.28 -6.86 -4.12
C LYS A 49 -4.55 -6.50 -2.83
N ILE A 50 -5.20 -6.76 -1.70
CA ILE A 50 -4.59 -6.65 -0.38
C ILE A 50 -4.56 -8.05 0.22
N GLU A 51 -3.39 -8.65 0.25
CA GLU A 51 -3.09 -9.81 1.08
C GLU A 51 -2.58 -9.29 2.43
N MET A 52 -3.31 -9.55 3.51
CA MET A 52 -2.93 -9.15 4.86
C MET A 52 -1.71 -9.91 5.37
#